data_AF-A0A3N5TZY8-F1
#
_entry.id   AF-A0A3N5TZY8-F1
#
_cell.length_a   1.000
_cell.length_b   1.000
_cell.length_c   1.000
_cell.angle_alpha   90.00
_cell.angle_beta   90.00
_cell.angle_gamma   90.00
#
_symmetry.space_group_name_H-M   'P 1'
#
loop_
_entity.id
_entity.type
_entity.pdbx_description
1 polymer ?
#
loop_
_entity_poly.entity_id
_entity_poly.type
_entity_poly.pdbx_seq_one_letter_code
_entity_poly.pdbx_strand_id
1 'polypeptide(L)'
;MLAIRQKWDSMPPVVKKAIICLLVGWAVHYIFYFGFIAEDQSERVTYLQLGVGIGICYCVATIRQWARRMCIFFNIVMVPMYFLFAIAFAQGGKIDLFVLTAFTAVAFAFSLYFLLKKETALFFSPPEKEEQKEIDDSARDS
;
A
#
# COMPACT_ATOMS: atom_id res chain seq x y z
N MET A 1 -22.06 -1.67 -0.92
CA MET A 1 -21.21 -2.87 -1.08
C MET A 1 -21.19 -3.41 -2.52
N LEU A 2 -22.32 -3.45 -3.25
CA LEU A 2 -22.39 -3.89 -4.67
C LEU A 2 -21.40 -3.18 -5.61
N ALA A 3 -21.25 -1.86 -5.47
CA ALA A 3 -20.34 -1.07 -6.30
C ALA A 3 -18.84 -1.39 -6.08
N ILE A 4 -18.45 -1.82 -4.87
CA ILE A 4 -17.06 -2.20 -4.56
C ILE A 4 -16.75 -3.56 -5.17
N ARG A 5 -17.70 -4.50 -5.14
CA ARG A 5 -17.56 -5.82 -5.73
C ARG A 5 -17.44 -5.76 -7.25
N GLN A 6 -18.30 -4.99 -7.92
CA GLN A 6 -18.21 -4.79 -9.37
C GLN A 6 -16.90 -4.10 -9.78
N LYS A 7 -16.45 -3.11 -9.00
CA LYS A 7 -15.14 -2.47 -9.21
C LYS A 7 -13.97 -3.43 -9.00
N TRP A 8 -14.07 -4.32 -8.01
CA TRP A 8 -13.06 -5.34 -7.79
C TRP A 8 -12.95 -6.28 -8.99
N ASP A 9 -14.08 -6.74 -9.54
CA ASP A 9 -14.06 -7.67 -10.66
C ASP A 9 -13.41 -7.05 -11.92
N SER A 10 -13.62 -5.75 -12.16
CA SER A 10 -13.00 -5.02 -13.29
C SER A 10 -11.53 -4.61 -13.09
N MET A 11 -10.96 -4.77 -11.89
CA MET A 11 -9.55 -4.41 -11.64
C MET A 11 -8.57 -5.36 -12.35
N PRO A 12 -7.47 -4.83 -12.92
CA PRO A 12 -6.37 -5.64 -13.41
C PRO A 12 -5.81 -6.54 -12.30
N PRO A 13 -5.34 -7.76 -12.64
CA PRO A 13 -4.79 -8.69 -11.65
C PRO A 13 -3.58 -8.13 -10.91
N VAL A 14 -2.81 -7.25 -11.54
CA VAL A 14 -1.68 -6.55 -10.91
C VAL A 14 -2.13 -5.62 -9.79
N VAL A 15 -3.24 -4.89 -10.00
CA VAL A 15 -3.83 -4.02 -8.98
C VAL A 15 -4.35 -4.86 -7.82
N LYS A 16 -5.07 -5.95 -8.09
CA LYS A 16 -5.54 -6.87 -7.04
C LYS A 16 -4.40 -7.40 -6.18
N LYS A 17 -3.30 -7.83 -6.80
CA LYS A 17 -2.09 -8.28 -6.08
C LYS A 17 -1.51 -7.16 -5.21
N ALA A 18 -1.42 -5.93 -5.72
CA ALA A 18 -0.94 -4.79 -4.94
C ALA A 18 -1.78 -4.53 -3.68
N ILE A 19 -3.12 -4.61 -3.81
CA ILE A 19 -4.07 -4.40 -2.71
C ILE A 19 -3.99 -5.54 -1.70
N ILE A 20 -3.93 -6.79 -2.17
CA ILE A 20 -3.80 -7.96 -1.28
C ILE A 20 -2.49 -7.89 -0.50
N CYS A 21 -1.37 -7.60 -1.16
CA CYS A 21 -0.08 -7.41 -0.48
C CYS A 21 -0.13 -6.27 0.54
N LEU A 22 -0.84 -5.17 0.23
CA LEU A 22 -1.01 -4.06 1.15
C LEU A 22 -1.82 -4.46 2.39
N LEU A 23 -2.95 -5.15 2.19
CA LEU A 23 -3.80 -5.64 3.27
C LEU A 23 -3.06 -6.63 4.17
N VAL A 24 -2.32 -7.57 3.57
CA VAL A 24 -1.48 -8.51 4.30
C VAL A 24 -0.38 -7.78 5.07
N GLY A 25 0.30 -6.81 4.45
CA GLY A 25 1.32 -6.00 5.11
C GLY A 25 0.78 -5.28 6.35
N TRP A 26 -0.39 -4.65 6.24
CA TRP A 26 -1.05 -3.98 7.37
C TRP A 26 -1.54 -4.96 8.44
N ALA A 27 -2.08 -6.12 8.05
CA ALA A 27 -2.50 -7.14 9.00
C ALA A 27 -1.32 -7.65 9.84
N VAL A 28 -0.20 -7.97 9.19
CA VAL A 28 1.01 -8.43 9.89
C VAL A 28 1.64 -7.30 10.69
N HIS A 29 1.63 -6.06 10.18
CA HIS A 29 2.02 -4.88 10.95
C HIS A 29 1.22 -4.78 12.25
N TYR A 30 -0.10 -4.97 12.22
CA TYR A 30 -0.91 -4.89 13.44
C TYR A 30 -0.64 -6.04 14.42
N ILE A 31 -0.38 -7.26 13.92
CA ILE A 31 0.05 -8.38 14.78
C ILE A 31 1.35 -8.00 15.50
N PHE A 32 2.34 -7.47 14.78
CA PHE A 32 3.59 -7.03 15.38
C PHE A 32 3.39 -5.83 16.33
N TYR A 33 2.63 -4.83 15.90
CA TYR A 33 2.41 -3.61 16.66
C TYR A 33 1.67 -3.87 17.97
N PHE A 34 0.53 -4.57 17.94
CA PHE A 34 -0.22 -4.89 19.16
C PHE A 34 0.46 -5.94 20.02
N GLY A 35 1.23 -6.85 19.44
CA GLY A 35 1.96 -7.87 20.19
C GLY A 35 3.19 -7.36 20.92
N PHE A 36 3.85 -6.30 20.42
CA PHE A 36 5.20 -5.93 20.88
C PHE A 36 5.46 -4.43 21.07
N ILE A 37 4.58 -3.54 20.60
CA ILE A 37 4.83 -2.08 20.64
C ILE A 37 3.68 -1.32 21.32
N ALA A 38 2.44 -1.77 21.18
CA ALA A 38 1.26 -0.99 21.59
C ALA A 38 1.21 -0.69 23.10
N GLU A 39 1.73 -1.59 23.94
CA GLU A 39 1.77 -1.39 25.40
C GLU A 39 2.73 -0.25 25.81
N ASP A 40 3.80 -0.04 25.03
CA ASP A 40 4.81 0.99 25.28
C ASP A 40 4.45 2.35 24.64
N GLN A 41 3.33 2.42 23.92
CA GLN A 41 2.91 3.62 23.19
C GLN A 41 1.65 4.24 23.82
N SER A 42 1.54 5.56 23.74
CA SER A 42 0.31 6.24 24.15
C SER A 42 -0.88 5.76 23.30
N GLU A 43 -2.06 5.65 23.91
CA GLU A 43 -3.29 5.25 23.22
C GLU A 43 -3.55 6.09 21.96
N ARG A 44 -3.22 7.38 21.99
CA ARG A 44 -3.33 8.28 20.84
C ARG A 44 -2.51 7.79 19.65
N VAL A 45 -1.27 7.35 19.86
CA VAL A 45 -0.39 6.86 18.80
C VAL A 45 -0.92 5.54 18.25
N THR A 46 -1.43 4.66 19.12
CA THR A 46 -2.08 3.39 18.76
C THR A 46 -3.30 3.61 17.87
N TYR A 47 -4.21 4.51 18.26
CA TYR A 47 -5.38 4.85 17.43
C TYR A 47 -5.00 5.52 16.11
N LEU A 48 -3.93 6.33 16.10
CA LEU A 48 -3.43 6.96 14.87
C LEU A 48 -2.93 5.89 13.88
N GLN A 49 -2.12 4.93 14.33
CA GLN A 49 -1.62 3.83 13.49
C GLN A 49 -2.75 2.95 12.96
N LEU A 50 -3.75 2.68 13.80
CA LEU A 50 -4.94 1.93 13.40
C LEU A 50 -5.77 2.70 12.36
N GLY A 51 -5.99 4.00 12.59
CA GLY A 51 -6.72 4.87 11.66
C GLY A 51 -6.01 5.03 10.32
N VAL A 52 -4.68 5.15 10.33
CA VAL A 52 -3.87 5.27 9.11
C VAL A 52 -3.96 4.01 8.28
N GLY A 53 -3.71 2.82 8.84
CA GLY A 53 -3.74 1.59 8.05
C GLY A 53 -5.14 1.24 7.55
N ILE A 54 -6.19 1.37 8.37
CA ILE A 54 -7.58 1.19 7.92
C ILE A 54 -7.94 2.22 6.85
N GLY A 55 -7.59 3.49 7.06
CA GLY A 55 -7.87 4.59 6.14
C GLY A 55 -7.20 4.40 4.78
N ILE A 56 -5.95 3.95 4.76
CA ILE A 56 -5.21 3.63 3.53
C ILE A 56 -5.87 2.47 2.80
N CYS A 57 -6.20 1.38 3.51
CA CYS A 57 -6.85 0.21 2.92
C CYS A 57 -8.22 0.56 2.32
N TYR A 58 -9.00 1.39 3.02
CA TYR A 58 -10.28 1.90 2.52
C TYR A 58 -10.10 2.81 1.30
N CYS A 59 -9.19 3.78 1.35
CA CYS A 59 -8.93 4.70 0.24
C CYS A 59 -8.53 3.96 -1.04
N VAL A 60 -7.73 2.89 -0.92
CA VAL A 60 -7.36 2.03 -2.04
C VAL A 60 -8.55 1.29 -2.62
N ALA A 61 -9.45 0.75 -1.77
CA ALA A 61 -10.69 0.12 -2.21
C ALA A 61 -11.59 1.09 -3.00
N THR A 62 -11.47 2.41 -2.75
CA THR A 62 -12.23 3.43 -3.50
C THR A 62 -11.60 3.88 -4.82
N ILE A 63 -10.38 3.41 -5.17
CA ILE A 63 -9.69 3.62 -6.47
C ILE A 63 -9.61 5.09 -6.88
N ARG A 64 -9.21 5.97 -5.97
CA ARG A 64 -8.95 7.39 -6.30
C ARG A 64 -7.45 7.59 -6.58
N GLN A 65 -7.07 8.43 -7.55
CA GLN A 65 -5.65 8.70 -7.89
C GLN A 65 -4.79 9.06 -6.69
N TRP A 66 -5.33 9.88 -5.78
CA TRP A 66 -4.65 10.30 -4.56
C TRP A 66 -4.29 9.14 -3.62
N ALA A 67 -5.03 8.02 -3.68
CA ALA A 67 -4.87 6.87 -2.80
C ALA A 67 -3.63 6.07 -3.19
N ARG A 68 -3.35 5.97 -4.50
CA ARG A 68 -2.11 5.38 -5.00
C ARG A 68 -0.89 6.16 -4.49
N ARG A 69 -0.95 7.50 -4.58
CA ARG A 69 0.15 8.36 -4.10
C ARG A 69 0.37 8.22 -2.60
N MET A 70 -0.70 8.20 -1.82
CA MET A 70 -0.64 7.95 -0.38
C MET A 70 -0.03 6.59 -0.06
N CYS A 71 -0.48 5.51 -0.73
CA CYS A 71 0.08 4.16 -0.49
C CYS A 71 1.56 4.06 -0.82
N ILE A 72 1.98 4.68 -1.93
CA ILE A 72 3.40 4.72 -2.29
C ILE A 72 4.19 5.46 -1.20
N PHE A 73 3.71 6.62 -0.76
CA PHE A 73 4.36 7.40 0.28
C PHE A 73 4.51 6.61 1.59
N PHE A 74 3.43 5.99 2.07
CA PHE A 74 3.47 5.17 3.28
C PHE A 74 4.36 3.93 3.12
N ASN A 75 4.25 3.21 2.00
CA ASN A 75 5.07 2.01 1.78
C ASN A 75 6.57 2.35 1.68
N ILE A 76 6.94 3.51 1.12
CA ILE A 76 8.34 3.98 1.09
C ILE A 76 8.90 4.18 2.50
N VAL A 77 8.08 4.57 3.48
CA VAL A 77 8.51 4.69 4.89
C VAL A 77 8.49 3.33 5.59
N MET A 78 7.46 2.52 5.36
CA MET A 78 7.27 1.25 6.04
C MET A 78 8.34 0.22 5.67
N VAL A 79 8.73 0.13 4.40
CA VAL A 79 9.75 -0.83 3.94
C VAL A 79 11.10 -0.67 4.65
N PRO A 80 11.77 0.51 4.64
CA PRO A 80 13.04 0.68 5.33
C PRO A 80 12.90 0.56 6.85
N MET A 81 11.80 1.03 7.44
CA MET A 81 11.56 0.88 8.88
C MET A 81 11.51 -0.60 9.29
N TYR A 82 10.73 -1.42 8.59
CA TYR A 82 10.64 -2.85 8.87
C TYR A 82 11.91 -3.62 8.51
N PHE A 83 12.65 -3.17 7.50
CA PHE A 83 13.96 -3.73 7.19
C PHE A 83 14.97 -3.48 8.31
N LEU A 84 14.97 -2.28 8.90
CA LEU A 84 15.80 -1.96 10.07
C LEU A 84 15.41 -2.80 11.29
N PHE A 85 14.11 -3.00 11.54
CA PHE A 85 13.66 -3.91 12.61
C PHE A 85 14.10 -5.35 12.35
N ALA A 86 14.02 -5.85 11.12
CA ALA A 86 14.49 -7.19 10.78
C ALA A 86 15.98 -7.33 11.09
N ILE A 87 16.82 -6.37 10.69
CA ILE A 87 18.25 -6.36 11.02
C ILE A 87 18.47 -6.36 12.55
N ALA A 88 17.77 -5.50 13.27
CA ALA A 88 17.89 -5.40 14.72
C ALA A 88 17.50 -6.72 15.43
N PHE A 89 16.42 -7.38 15.01
CA PHE A 89 16.00 -8.65 15.58
C PHE A 89 16.91 -9.83 15.19
N ALA A 90 17.48 -9.80 13.98
CA ALA A 90 18.49 -10.76 13.56
C ALA A 90 19.75 -10.65 14.44
N GLN A 91 20.23 -9.42 14.70
CA GLN A 91 21.35 -9.18 15.61
C GLN A 91 21.04 -9.56 17.05
N GLY A 92 19.78 -9.36 17.48
CA GLY A 92 19.30 -9.75 18.81
C GLY A 92 18.96 -11.23 18.97
N GLY A 93 19.18 -12.07 17.95
CA GLY A 93 18.88 -13.51 17.99
C GLY A 93 17.40 -13.88 18.08
N LYS A 94 16.48 -12.92 17.88
CA LYS A 94 15.03 -13.13 17.95
C LYS A 94 14.49 -13.54 16.59
N ILE A 95 14.67 -14.80 16.22
CA ILE A 95 14.35 -15.33 14.89
C ILE A 95 12.86 -15.15 14.54
N ASP A 96 11.94 -15.36 15.48
CA ASP A 96 10.50 -15.22 15.22
C ASP A 96 10.13 -13.78 14.81
N LEU A 97 10.70 -12.79 15.51
CA LEU A 97 10.48 -11.37 15.22
C LEU A 97 11.20 -10.94 13.94
N PHE A 98 12.38 -11.50 13.66
CA PHE A 98 13.05 -11.32 12.38
C PHE A 98 12.18 -11.79 11.22
N VAL A 99 11.65 -13.01 11.29
CA VAL A 99 10.79 -13.57 10.24
C VAL A 99 9.53 -12.71 10.06
N LEU A 100 8.88 -12.31 11.16
CA LEU A 100 7.68 -11.49 11.13
C LEU A 100 7.93 -10.11 10.49
N THR A 101 9.02 -9.44 10.89
CA THR A 101 9.36 -8.10 10.38
C THR A 101 9.91 -8.14 8.95
N ALA A 102 10.69 -9.16 8.59
CA ALA A 102 11.14 -9.39 7.21
C ALA A 102 9.95 -9.69 6.28
N PHE A 103 9.01 -10.53 6.71
CA PHE A 103 7.79 -10.79 5.94
C PHE A 103 6.97 -9.52 5.73
N THR A 104 6.83 -8.69 6.77
CA THR A 104 6.13 -7.40 6.69
C THR A 104 6.82 -6.46 5.69
N ALA A 105 8.14 -6.35 5.75
CA ALA A 105 8.94 -5.55 4.80
C ALA A 105 8.72 -6.02 3.36
N VAL A 106 8.77 -7.34 3.13
CA VAL A 106 8.56 -7.95 1.81
C VAL A 106 7.14 -7.71 1.30
N ALA A 107 6.12 -7.82 2.15
CA ALA A 107 4.73 -7.55 1.78
C ALA A 107 4.52 -6.10 1.33
N PHE A 108 5.04 -5.13 2.09
CA PHE A 108 4.98 -3.72 1.70
C PHE A 108 5.85 -3.41 0.47
N ALA A 109 7.00 -4.06 0.31
CA ALA A 109 7.86 -3.90 -0.86
C ALA A 109 7.19 -4.43 -2.14
N PHE A 110 6.54 -5.60 -2.07
CA PHE A 110 5.75 -6.11 -3.20
C PHE A 110 4.56 -5.21 -3.51
N SER A 111 3.85 -4.73 -2.49
CA SER A 111 2.77 -3.74 -2.68
C SER A 111 3.29 -2.50 -3.40
N LEU A 112 4.40 -1.92 -2.94
CA LEU A 112 5.05 -0.77 -3.56
C LEU A 112 5.45 -1.05 -5.01
N TYR A 113 6.09 -2.19 -5.27
CA TYR A 113 6.50 -2.60 -6.61
C TYR A 113 5.31 -2.68 -7.58
N PHE A 114 4.21 -3.32 -7.17
CA PHE A 114 3.01 -3.39 -8.02
C PHE A 114 2.29 -2.06 -8.17
N LEU A 115 2.32 -1.18 -7.16
CA LEU A 115 1.75 0.17 -7.25
C LEU A 115 2.55 1.11 -8.18
N LEU A 116 3.85 0.86 -8.34
CA LEU A 116 4.73 1.61 -9.25
C LEU A 116 4.63 1.17 -10.70
N LYS A 117 4.07 -0.02 -10.99
CA LYS A 117 3.88 -0.48 -12.37
C LYS A 117 2.97 0.46 -13.17
N LYS A 118 3.33 0.68 -14.44
CA LYS A 118 2.59 1.55 -15.38
C LYS A 118 1.12 1.11 -15.56
N GLU A 119 0.84 -0.19 -15.53
CA GLU A 119 -0.53 -0.72 -15.59
C GLU A 119 -1.41 -0.21 -14.44
N THR A 120 -0.86 -0.22 -13.22
CA THR A 120 -1.51 0.37 -12.05
C THR A 120 -1.58 1.89 -12.18
N ALA A 121 -0.64 2.51 -12.90
CA ALA A 121 -0.70 3.95 -13.12
C ALA A 121 -1.86 4.38 -14.04
N LEU A 122 -2.09 3.60 -15.11
CA LEU A 122 -3.14 3.80 -16.10
C LEU A 122 -4.52 3.52 -15.52
N PHE A 123 -4.70 2.44 -14.75
CA PHE A 123 -5.99 2.11 -14.14
C PHE A 123 -6.49 3.16 -13.14
N PHE A 124 -5.57 3.85 -12.47
CA PHE A 124 -5.94 4.94 -11.58
C PHE A 124 -6.12 6.26 -12.32
N SER A 125 -5.77 6.39 -13.62
CA SER A 125 -5.89 7.67 -14.34
C SER A 125 -7.30 7.94 -14.86
N PRO A 126 -7.82 9.18 -14.74
CA PRO A 126 -9.11 9.54 -15.29
C PRO A 126 -9.07 9.51 -16.83
N PRO A 127 -10.23 9.21 -17.47
CA PRO A 127 -10.34 9.17 -18.93
C PRO A 127 -10.03 10.51 -19.62
N GLU A 128 -10.16 11.64 -18.92
CA GLU A 128 -9.91 12.99 -19.48
C GLU A 128 -8.49 13.20 -20.04
N LYS A 129 -7.50 12.41 -19.63
CA LYS A 129 -6.11 12.56 -20.11
C LYS A 129 -5.85 11.94 -21.49
N GLU A 130 -6.75 11.09 -21.98
CA GLU A 130 -6.63 10.51 -23.32
C GLU A 130 -7.26 11.43 -24.37
N GLU A 131 -8.44 12.01 -24.08
CA GLU A 131 -9.09 13.00 -24.95
C GLU A 131 -8.23 14.26 -25.17
N GLN A 132 -7.58 14.78 -24.11
CA GLN A 132 -6.73 15.97 -24.24
C GLN A 132 -5.46 15.71 -25.07
N LYS A 133 -5.00 14.46 -25.13
CA LYS A 133 -3.81 14.06 -25.90
C LYS A 133 -4.13 13.89 -27.38
N GLU A 134 -5.28 13.30 -27.70
CA GLU A 134 -5.77 13.22 -29.08
C GLU A 134 -6.09 14.59 -29.68
N ILE A 135 -6.64 15.51 -28.88
CA ILE A 135 -6.92 16.90 -29.31
C ILE A 135 -5.62 17.68 -29.56
N ASP A 136 -4.61 17.53 -28.70
CA ASP A 136 -3.33 18.25 -28.82
C ASP A 136 -2.48 17.70 -29.99
N ASP A 137 -2.49 16.39 -30.22
CA ASP A 137 -1.83 15.78 -31.38
C ASP A 137 -2.56 16.12 -32.70
N SER A 138 -3.90 16.16 -32.70
CA SER A 138 -4.71 16.60 -33.85
C SER A 138 -4.52 18.08 -34.20
N ALA A 139 -4.30 18.96 -33.21
CA ALA A 139 -4.09 20.39 -33.41
C ALA A 139 -2.67 20.72 -33.88
N ARG A 140 -1.73 19.78 -33.75
CA ARG A 140 -0.32 19.94 -34.11
C ARG A 140 -0.01 19.51 -35.55
N ASP A 141 -0.89 18.70 -36.13
CA ASP A 141 -0.86 18.22 -37.51
C ASP A 141 -1.79 19.03 -38.46
N SER A 142 -2.41 20.12 -37.97
CA SER A 142 -3.23 21.08 -38.74
C SER A 142 -2.51 22.41 -38.93
#